data_AF-A0A812TCZ3-F1
#
_entry.id   AF-A0A812TCZ3-F1
#
_cell.length_a   1.000
_cell.length_b   1.000
_cell.length_c   1.000
_cell.angle_alpha   90.00
_cell.angle_beta   90.00
_cell.angle_gamma   90.00
#
_symmetry.space_group_name_H-M   'P 1'
#
loop_
_entity.id
_entity.type
_entity.pdbx_description
1 polymer ?
#
loop_
_entity_poly.entity_id
_entity_poly.type
_entity_poly.pdbx_seq_one_letter_code
_entity_poly.pdbx_strand_id
1 'polypeptide(L)'
;VCILLRSSLQRALEAAEAQVQEVLVHLQEQEDTSTVDTQIFYTNFHMISPSFRPALAVLLRHSRAQPQYAATLDELERFFAMLRLRLVAGAAAAHWASLREAAGNQPGSLPQLARQSVAYLMDTSSREQRCFEAFFTPRATQEALEGIFAHLGTLFQEAMQPACAASSWVDLAATAEVLKAELAEQREALASRTPVRSSLASLLGASRRRLFAEARRVLLSADLSDDLSEFQYPEAVFQAAARQPKSLSRPLALLSASYQVLEVSDFEALLDIVASSSPLWLRGTAENIGKRGAASAGFHGRFFLLRNLLALQEQLAAFEDDSRVLGVGEAAFRREDEFSLALERQSASQLRRGRGRRGAALQRLLEEAPWDPLGGTARRAEAVRNTTTFPTAPVQHHLPPFGTDVSGPKATNKFWANWVVEEGRGLAIHPMPYVLQFESQPGEAPNLKVSRSQSPHITYGDSDSNGRDKIRYYFSPVINEFGLGAIENAGQEGPVIVKEGLFGIHVELRGPSGTSRKMTFPIYSGMAYVSAFYEGGFTPKITSQRALLGVDPIQDGVWRLTNNGGREFRLYAILSSGEFADGTYQFNSQGEMNKPFDGWLRLAEVQVAGDVEVLDQHAGACFPESRVQSG
;
A
#
# COMPACT_ATOMS: atom_id res chain seq x y z
N VAL A 1 9.34 -19.21 -58.41
CA VAL A 1 9.82 -19.77 -57.11
C VAL A 1 8.89 -19.38 -55.97
N CYS A 2 8.68 -18.09 -55.68
CA CYS A 2 7.79 -17.63 -54.60
C CYS A 2 6.38 -18.22 -54.64
N ILE A 3 5.73 -18.25 -55.81
CA ILE A 3 4.38 -18.82 -55.98
C ILE A 3 4.33 -20.32 -55.61
N LEU A 4 5.35 -21.08 -56.01
CA LEU A 4 5.44 -22.52 -55.72
C LEU A 4 5.71 -22.77 -54.23
N LEU A 5 6.62 -22.00 -53.63
CA LEU A 5 6.89 -22.08 -52.19
C LEU A 5 5.64 -21.72 -51.38
N ARG A 6 4.98 -20.60 -51.71
CA ARG A 6 3.75 -20.16 -51.05
C ARG A 6 2.67 -21.22 -51.10
N SER A 7 2.33 -21.72 -52.29
CA SER A 7 1.27 -22.72 -52.47
C SER A 7 1.58 -24.07 -51.83
N SER A 8 2.87 -24.46 -51.72
CA SER A 8 3.27 -25.67 -51.02
C SER A 8 3.14 -25.52 -49.50
N LEU A 9 3.59 -24.39 -48.95
CA LEU A 9 3.55 -24.12 -47.52
C LEU A 9 2.12 -23.89 -47.03
N GLN A 10 1.29 -23.18 -47.80
CA GLN A 10 -0.13 -23.01 -47.51
C GLN A 10 -0.87 -24.35 -47.43
N ARG A 11 -0.71 -25.23 -48.43
CA ARG A 11 -1.34 -26.56 -48.42
C ARG A 11 -0.95 -27.39 -47.21
N ALA A 12 0.31 -27.32 -46.78
CA ALA A 12 0.75 -28.07 -45.61
C ALA A 12 0.21 -27.48 -44.29
N LEU A 13 0.02 -26.15 -44.20
CA LEU A 13 -0.65 -25.52 -43.05
C LEU A 13 -2.15 -25.85 -43.02
N GLU A 14 -2.82 -25.84 -44.17
CA GLU A 14 -4.22 -26.27 -44.30
C GLU A 14 -4.41 -27.73 -43.91
N ALA A 15 -3.48 -28.62 -44.31
CA ALA A 15 -3.53 -30.02 -43.91
C ALA A 15 -3.38 -30.19 -42.38
N ALA A 16 -2.50 -29.42 -41.74
CA ALA A 16 -2.36 -29.45 -40.29
C ALA A 16 -3.61 -28.89 -39.57
N GLU A 17 -4.22 -27.82 -40.10
CA GLU A 17 -5.47 -27.27 -39.58
C GLU A 17 -6.62 -28.27 -39.71
N ALA A 18 -6.79 -28.90 -40.89
CA ALA A 18 -7.81 -29.92 -41.12
C ALA A 18 -7.67 -31.12 -40.17
N GLN A 19 -6.45 -31.59 -39.90
CA GLN A 19 -6.19 -32.66 -38.93
C GLN A 19 -6.58 -32.27 -37.50
N VAL A 20 -6.31 -31.03 -37.09
CA VAL A 20 -6.74 -30.54 -35.76
C VAL A 20 -8.27 -30.46 -35.72
N GLN A 21 -8.91 -29.97 -36.78
CA GLN A 21 -10.36 -29.84 -36.85
C GLN A 21 -11.07 -31.20 -36.79
N GLU A 22 -10.54 -32.22 -37.45
CA GLU A 22 -11.05 -33.60 -37.40
C GLU A 22 -11.03 -34.17 -35.97
N VAL A 23 -9.93 -33.95 -35.24
CA VAL A 23 -9.83 -34.34 -33.83
C VAL A 23 -10.86 -33.60 -32.97
N LEU A 24 -11.08 -32.31 -33.19
CA LEU A 24 -12.06 -31.52 -32.44
C LEU A 24 -13.50 -32.00 -32.69
N VAL A 25 -13.84 -32.35 -33.92
CA VAL A 25 -15.17 -32.91 -34.26
C VAL A 25 -15.39 -34.23 -33.52
N HIS A 26 -14.40 -35.13 -33.54
CA HIS A 26 -14.51 -36.40 -32.82
C HIS A 26 -14.64 -36.24 -31.30
N LEU A 27 -13.95 -35.25 -30.70
CA LEU A 27 -14.10 -34.96 -29.27
C LEU A 27 -15.49 -34.39 -28.93
N GLN A 28 -16.08 -33.60 -29.82
CA GLN A 28 -17.44 -33.06 -29.65
C GLN A 28 -18.51 -34.16 -29.72
N GLU A 29 -18.32 -35.16 -30.59
CA GLU A 29 -19.24 -36.31 -30.73
C GLU A 29 -19.23 -37.25 -29.52
N GLN A 30 -18.19 -37.23 -28.68
CA GLN A 30 -18.03 -38.12 -27.53
C GLN A 30 -18.59 -37.59 -26.20
N GLU A 31 -19.28 -36.43 -26.19
CA GLU A 31 -19.81 -35.75 -24.97
C GLU A 31 -18.74 -35.43 -23.89
N ASP A 32 -17.46 -35.64 -24.16
CA ASP A 32 -16.34 -35.41 -23.25
C ASP A 32 -15.87 -33.94 -23.35
N THR A 33 -16.81 -33.00 -23.20
CA THR A 33 -16.57 -31.57 -23.45
C THR A 33 -15.92 -30.81 -22.30
N SER A 34 -15.57 -31.47 -21.19
CA SER A 34 -15.22 -30.75 -19.96
C SER A 34 -13.88 -30.00 -19.99
N THR A 35 -12.99 -30.27 -20.95
CA THR A 35 -11.88 -29.38 -21.32
C THR A 35 -11.20 -29.98 -22.55
N VAL A 36 -11.37 -29.40 -23.74
CA VAL A 36 -10.52 -29.75 -24.88
C VAL A 36 -9.07 -29.42 -24.48
N ASP A 37 -8.19 -30.42 -24.44
CA ASP A 37 -6.79 -30.20 -24.15
C ASP A 37 -6.21 -29.24 -25.20
N THR A 38 -5.87 -28.04 -24.76
CA THR A 38 -5.36 -26.98 -25.63
C THR A 38 -4.06 -27.39 -26.30
N GLN A 39 -3.36 -28.41 -25.80
CA GLN A 39 -2.18 -28.98 -26.44
C GLN A 39 -2.46 -29.55 -27.84
N ILE A 40 -3.67 -30.04 -28.09
CA ILE A 40 -4.09 -30.60 -29.38
C ILE A 40 -3.96 -29.56 -30.50
N PHE A 41 -4.18 -28.27 -30.20
CA PHE A 41 -4.04 -27.19 -31.17
C PHE A 41 -2.59 -26.98 -31.65
N TYR A 42 -1.59 -27.45 -30.93
CA TYR A 42 -0.18 -27.12 -31.18
C TYR A 42 0.65 -28.29 -31.69
N THR A 43 0.32 -29.52 -31.31
CA THR A 43 1.12 -30.72 -31.61
C THR A 43 1.32 -30.92 -33.12
N ASN A 44 0.24 -30.87 -33.91
CA ASN A 44 0.32 -31.08 -35.37
C ASN A 44 1.14 -29.98 -36.06
N PHE A 45 0.99 -28.73 -35.64
CA PHE A 45 1.78 -27.61 -36.16
C PHE A 45 3.27 -27.75 -35.80
N HIS A 46 3.59 -28.16 -34.57
CA HIS A 46 4.98 -28.41 -34.18
C HIS A 46 5.62 -29.54 -34.99
N MET A 47 4.90 -30.62 -35.27
CA MET A 47 5.41 -31.75 -36.05
C MET A 47 5.78 -31.37 -37.48
N ILE A 48 5.00 -30.49 -38.14
CA ILE A 48 5.29 -30.07 -39.52
C ILE A 48 6.36 -28.97 -39.60
N SER A 49 6.57 -28.21 -38.52
CA SER A 49 7.50 -27.06 -38.51
C SER A 49 8.93 -27.34 -39.02
N PRO A 50 9.59 -28.49 -38.74
CA PRO A 50 10.94 -28.75 -39.23
C PRO A 50 11.01 -28.87 -40.75
N SER A 51 9.94 -29.36 -41.38
CA SER A 51 9.85 -29.50 -42.84
C SER A 51 9.69 -28.15 -43.56
N PHE A 52 9.22 -27.12 -42.85
CA PHE A 52 9.02 -25.76 -43.36
C PHE A 52 10.30 -24.91 -43.34
N ARG A 53 11.20 -25.18 -42.38
CA ARG A 53 12.40 -24.36 -42.15
C ARG A 53 13.28 -24.16 -43.41
N PRO A 54 13.58 -25.18 -44.23
CA PRO A 54 14.41 -24.99 -45.41
C PRO A 54 13.78 -24.03 -46.43
N ALA A 55 12.46 -24.14 -46.64
CA ALA A 55 11.72 -23.28 -47.56
C ALA A 55 11.65 -21.83 -47.05
N LEU A 56 11.40 -21.64 -45.75
CA LEU A 56 11.38 -20.32 -45.11
C LEU A 56 12.77 -19.67 -45.08
N ALA A 57 13.84 -20.45 -44.91
CA ALA A 57 15.21 -19.95 -44.96
C ALA A 57 15.57 -19.39 -46.36
N VAL A 58 15.09 -20.03 -47.44
CA VAL A 58 15.24 -19.49 -48.80
C VAL A 58 14.49 -18.17 -48.93
N LEU A 59 13.25 -18.08 -48.45
CA LEU A 59 12.48 -16.83 -48.49
C LEU A 59 13.16 -15.69 -47.71
N LEU A 60 13.64 -15.99 -46.50
CA LEU A 60 14.34 -15.04 -45.63
C LEU A 60 15.67 -14.57 -46.22
N ARG A 61 16.45 -15.47 -46.84
CA ARG A 61 17.74 -15.12 -47.45
C ARG A 61 17.59 -14.09 -48.58
N HIS A 62 16.51 -14.19 -49.36
CA HIS A 62 16.29 -13.35 -50.52
C HIS A 62 15.40 -12.13 -50.26
N SER A 63 14.70 -12.07 -49.11
CA SER A 63 13.78 -10.97 -48.77
C SER A 63 14.45 -9.60 -48.69
N ARG A 64 15.73 -9.52 -48.27
CA ARG A 64 16.49 -8.25 -48.18
C ARG A 64 16.83 -7.64 -49.54
N ALA A 65 16.97 -8.46 -50.57
CA ALA A 65 17.40 -8.02 -51.90
C ALA A 65 16.25 -7.94 -52.90
N GLN A 66 15.15 -8.67 -52.66
CA GLN A 66 14.03 -8.78 -53.59
C GLN A 66 12.68 -8.63 -52.87
N PRO A 67 11.89 -7.57 -53.17
CA PRO A 67 10.66 -7.26 -52.45
C PRO A 67 9.57 -8.34 -52.60
N GLN A 68 9.59 -9.10 -53.70
CA GLN A 68 8.63 -10.19 -53.93
C GLN A 68 8.76 -11.33 -52.91
N TYR A 69 9.97 -11.59 -52.40
CA TYR A 69 10.22 -12.61 -51.38
C TYR A 69 9.73 -12.13 -50.00
N ALA A 70 9.94 -10.84 -49.69
CA ALA A 70 9.41 -10.22 -48.48
C ALA A 70 7.86 -10.25 -48.47
N ALA A 71 7.22 -9.83 -49.57
CA ALA A 71 5.76 -9.88 -49.70
C ALA A 71 5.19 -11.30 -49.54
N THR A 72 5.88 -12.31 -50.11
CA THR A 72 5.47 -13.72 -49.96
C THR A 72 5.56 -14.21 -48.53
N LEU A 73 6.60 -13.78 -47.79
CA LEU A 73 6.76 -14.12 -46.38
C LEU A 73 5.65 -13.48 -45.53
N ASP A 74 5.34 -12.21 -45.76
CA ASP A 74 4.28 -11.50 -45.03
C ASP A 74 2.89 -12.09 -45.34
N GLU A 75 2.63 -12.53 -46.59
CA GLU A 75 1.43 -13.27 -46.95
C GLU A 75 1.32 -14.61 -46.20
N LEU A 76 2.43 -15.35 -46.06
CA LEU A 76 2.47 -16.62 -45.32
C LEU A 76 2.25 -16.42 -43.82
N GLU A 77 2.85 -15.38 -43.23
CA GLU A 77 2.62 -15.03 -41.82
C GLU A 77 1.16 -14.66 -41.56
N ARG A 78 0.55 -13.82 -42.41
CA ARG A 78 -0.89 -13.48 -42.30
C ARG A 78 -1.78 -14.70 -42.47
N PHE A 79 -1.45 -15.57 -43.43
CA PHE A 79 -2.21 -16.80 -43.66
C PHE A 79 -2.11 -17.75 -42.46
N PHE A 80 -0.91 -17.92 -41.89
CA PHE A 80 -0.70 -18.68 -40.67
C PHE A 80 -1.54 -18.11 -39.52
N ALA A 81 -1.47 -16.80 -39.27
CA ALA A 81 -2.25 -16.15 -38.21
C ALA A 81 -3.75 -16.35 -38.38
N MET A 82 -4.26 -16.26 -39.62
CA MET A 82 -5.67 -16.53 -39.93
C MET A 82 -6.08 -17.96 -39.55
N LEU A 83 -5.28 -18.96 -39.92
CA LEU A 83 -5.56 -20.36 -39.56
C LEU A 83 -5.52 -20.59 -38.06
N ARG A 84 -4.52 -20.02 -37.37
CA ARG A 84 -4.42 -20.09 -35.91
C ARG A 84 -5.64 -19.52 -35.22
N LEU A 85 -6.10 -18.35 -35.67
CA LEU A 85 -7.29 -17.71 -35.10
C LEU A 85 -8.56 -18.56 -35.29
N ARG A 86 -8.74 -19.24 -36.43
CA ARG A 86 -9.89 -20.14 -36.64
C ARG A 86 -9.95 -21.27 -35.61
N LEU A 87 -8.80 -21.80 -35.22
CA LEU A 87 -8.70 -22.90 -34.26
C LEU A 87 -8.88 -22.42 -32.81
N VAL A 88 -8.24 -21.30 -32.46
CA VAL A 88 -8.05 -20.91 -31.06
C VAL A 88 -9.11 -19.93 -30.58
N ALA A 89 -9.65 -19.07 -31.46
CA ALA A 89 -10.61 -18.03 -31.07
C ALA A 89 -11.88 -18.63 -30.44
N GLY A 90 -12.45 -19.67 -31.07
CA GLY A 90 -13.65 -20.34 -30.56
C GLY A 90 -13.41 -21.02 -29.21
N ALA A 91 -12.29 -21.72 -29.06
CA ALA A 91 -11.92 -22.37 -27.81
C ALA A 91 -11.67 -21.37 -26.68
N ALA A 92 -10.97 -20.27 -26.97
CA ALA A 92 -10.71 -19.21 -26.00
C ALA A 92 -12.01 -18.51 -25.56
N ALA A 93 -12.88 -18.15 -26.51
CA ALA A 93 -14.19 -17.57 -26.21
C ALA A 93 -15.06 -18.51 -25.35
N ALA A 94 -15.10 -19.80 -25.68
CA ALA A 94 -15.83 -20.80 -24.90
C ALA A 94 -15.26 -20.97 -23.49
N HIS A 95 -13.93 -20.96 -23.33
CA HIS A 95 -13.29 -21.07 -22.03
C HIS A 95 -13.64 -19.87 -21.13
N TRP A 96 -13.49 -18.63 -21.63
CA TRP A 96 -13.88 -17.45 -20.84
C TRP A 96 -15.38 -17.39 -20.55
N ALA A 97 -16.23 -17.86 -21.48
CA ALA A 97 -17.66 -17.99 -21.23
C ALA A 97 -17.95 -18.98 -20.09
N SER A 98 -17.29 -20.14 -20.07
CA SER A 98 -17.41 -21.14 -19.01
C SER A 98 -16.90 -20.63 -17.66
N LEU A 99 -15.76 -19.93 -17.62
CA LEU A 99 -15.29 -19.29 -16.39
C LEU A 99 -16.30 -18.28 -15.85
N ARG A 100 -16.91 -17.49 -16.74
CA ARG A 100 -17.94 -16.51 -16.36
C ARG A 100 -19.21 -17.18 -15.83
N GLU A 101 -19.65 -18.26 -16.47
CA GLU A 101 -20.79 -19.05 -15.99
C GLU A 101 -20.51 -19.67 -14.62
N ALA A 102 -19.31 -20.21 -14.41
CA ALA A 102 -18.88 -20.79 -13.13
C ALA A 102 -18.80 -19.75 -12.01
N ALA A 103 -18.36 -18.52 -12.31
CA ALA A 103 -18.32 -17.43 -11.35
C ALA A 103 -19.74 -16.97 -10.91
N GLY A 104 -20.75 -17.15 -11.76
CA GLY A 104 -22.14 -16.76 -11.53
C GLY A 104 -22.30 -15.28 -11.14
N ASN A 105 -23.45 -14.94 -10.56
CA ASN A 105 -23.69 -13.62 -9.95
C ASN A 105 -23.30 -13.59 -8.46
N GLN A 106 -22.35 -14.43 -8.04
CA GLN A 106 -21.93 -14.48 -6.64
C GLN A 106 -21.07 -13.27 -6.29
N PRO A 107 -21.38 -12.53 -5.20
CA PRO A 107 -20.53 -11.44 -4.74
C PRO A 107 -19.15 -11.97 -4.36
N GLY A 108 -18.09 -11.25 -4.74
CA GLY A 108 -16.70 -11.65 -4.50
C GLY A 108 -16.06 -12.55 -5.56
N SER A 109 -16.80 -13.02 -6.58
CA SER A 109 -16.25 -13.94 -7.58
C SER A 109 -15.49 -13.26 -8.73
N LEU A 110 -15.78 -11.98 -9.02
CA LEU A 110 -15.18 -11.24 -10.13
C LEU A 110 -13.64 -11.14 -10.08
N PRO A 111 -12.99 -10.87 -8.91
CA PRO A 111 -11.53 -10.81 -8.84
C PRO A 111 -10.87 -12.15 -9.18
N GLN A 112 -11.48 -13.26 -8.77
CA GLN A 112 -11.00 -14.59 -9.10
C GLN A 112 -11.18 -14.89 -10.60
N LEU A 113 -12.34 -14.54 -11.17
CA LEU A 113 -12.60 -14.64 -12.61
C LEU A 113 -11.57 -13.85 -13.42
N ALA A 114 -11.25 -12.62 -12.98
CA ALA A 114 -10.26 -11.79 -13.63
C ALA A 114 -8.87 -12.44 -13.62
N ARG A 115 -8.40 -12.92 -12.45
CA ARG A 115 -7.11 -13.62 -12.34
C ARG A 115 -7.04 -14.85 -13.26
N GLN A 116 -8.06 -15.70 -13.23
CA GLN A 116 -8.12 -16.89 -14.08
C GLN A 116 -8.15 -16.54 -15.57
N SER A 117 -8.91 -15.51 -15.94
CA SER A 117 -9.03 -15.07 -17.33
C SER A 117 -7.73 -14.47 -17.86
N VAL A 118 -7.01 -13.69 -17.03
CA VAL A 118 -5.68 -13.15 -17.36
C VAL A 118 -4.66 -14.28 -17.49
N ALA A 119 -4.64 -15.22 -16.55
CA ALA A 119 -3.75 -16.38 -16.61
C ALA A 119 -3.95 -17.17 -17.92
N TYR A 120 -5.21 -17.42 -18.31
CA TYR A 120 -5.53 -18.10 -19.56
C TYR A 120 -5.12 -17.30 -20.80
N LEU A 121 -5.33 -15.97 -20.80
CA LEU A 121 -4.90 -15.08 -21.88
C LEU A 121 -3.37 -15.12 -22.05
N MET A 122 -2.63 -15.09 -20.93
CA MET A 122 -1.18 -15.13 -20.91
C MET A 122 -0.62 -16.49 -21.37
N ASP A 123 -1.23 -17.60 -20.94
CA ASP A 123 -0.85 -18.94 -21.40
C ASP A 123 -1.10 -19.11 -22.89
N THR A 124 -2.31 -18.79 -23.36
CA THR A 124 -2.70 -18.89 -24.78
C THR A 124 -1.78 -18.03 -25.65
N SER A 125 -1.52 -16.78 -25.25
CA SER A 125 -0.61 -15.89 -25.98
C SER A 125 0.83 -16.43 -26.02
N SER A 126 1.29 -17.05 -24.93
CA SER A 126 2.63 -17.66 -24.90
C SER A 126 2.74 -18.87 -25.83
N ARG A 127 1.69 -19.69 -25.90
CA ARG A 127 1.65 -20.85 -26.79
C ARG A 127 1.58 -20.42 -28.26
N GLU A 128 0.76 -19.43 -28.59
CA GLU A 128 0.71 -18.87 -29.96
C GLU A 128 2.05 -18.27 -30.37
N GLN A 129 2.73 -17.55 -29.47
CA GLN A 129 4.07 -17.04 -29.73
C GLN A 129 5.06 -18.17 -30.07
N ARG A 130 5.14 -19.20 -29.22
CA ARG A 130 6.04 -20.35 -29.45
C ARG A 130 5.69 -21.11 -30.73
N CYS A 131 4.40 -21.24 -31.03
CA CYS A 131 3.93 -21.87 -32.25
C CYS A 131 4.35 -21.06 -33.47
N PHE A 132 4.22 -19.73 -33.43
CA PHE A 132 4.64 -18.84 -34.50
C PHE A 132 6.16 -18.89 -34.71
N GLU A 133 6.93 -18.82 -33.63
CA GLU A 133 8.41 -18.87 -33.64
C GLU A 133 8.96 -20.22 -34.13
N ALA A 134 8.19 -21.30 -34.04
CA ALA A 134 8.57 -22.59 -34.61
C ALA A 134 8.71 -22.56 -36.14
N PHE A 135 7.94 -21.68 -36.81
CA PHE A 135 7.94 -21.49 -38.25
C PHE A 135 8.77 -20.26 -38.66
N PHE A 136 8.51 -19.11 -38.04
CA PHE A 136 9.05 -17.83 -38.49
C PHE A 136 10.14 -17.32 -37.55
N THR A 137 11.25 -16.87 -38.12
CA THR A 137 12.33 -16.24 -37.34
C THR A 137 11.86 -14.89 -36.78
N PRO A 138 12.20 -14.53 -35.53
CA PRO A 138 11.87 -13.22 -34.97
C PRO A 138 12.36 -12.07 -35.86
N ARG A 139 11.44 -11.15 -36.22
CA ARG A 139 11.72 -9.94 -37.01
C ARG A 139 11.34 -8.70 -36.19
N ALA A 140 11.91 -7.54 -36.55
CA ALA A 140 11.66 -6.27 -35.86
C ALA A 140 10.16 -5.86 -35.88
N THR A 141 9.42 -6.26 -36.91
CA THR A 141 7.96 -6.11 -37.00
C THR A 141 7.33 -7.43 -37.46
N GLN A 142 6.31 -7.88 -36.73
CA GLN A 142 5.54 -9.10 -37.03
C GLN A 142 4.04 -8.84 -36.83
N GLU A 143 3.46 -8.05 -37.73
CA GLU A 143 2.04 -7.62 -37.69
C GLU A 143 1.07 -8.80 -37.58
N ALA A 144 1.39 -9.95 -38.18
CA ALA A 144 0.55 -11.13 -38.13
C ALA A 144 0.41 -11.70 -36.71
N LEU A 145 1.51 -11.79 -35.96
CA LEU A 145 1.51 -12.25 -34.57
C LEU A 145 0.83 -11.22 -33.66
N GLU A 146 1.09 -9.93 -33.88
CA GLU A 146 0.37 -8.85 -33.21
C GLU A 146 -1.15 -8.93 -33.46
N GLY A 147 -1.56 -9.30 -34.68
CA GLY A 147 -2.96 -9.52 -35.05
C GLY A 147 -3.61 -10.65 -34.25
N ILE A 148 -2.88 -11.75 -33.98
CA ILE A 148 -3.37 -12.83 -33.11
C ILE A 148 -3.61 -12.30 -31.70
N PHE A 149 -2.62 -11.60 -31.13
CA PHE A 149 -2.70 -11.02 -29.79
C PHE A 149 -3.81 -9.98 -29.67
N ALA A 150 -4.00 -9.14 -30.69
CA ALA A 150 -5.07 -8.16 -30.73
C ALA A 150 -6.44 -8.84 -30.67
N HIS A 151 -6.65 -9.88 -31.48
CA HIS A 151 -7.91 -10.61 -31.52
C HIS A 151 -8.21 -11.35 -30.20
N LEU A 152 -7.22 -12.04 -29.62
CA LEU A 152 -7.36 -12.67 -28.31
C LEU A 152 -7.68 -11.64 -27.21
N GLY A 153 -7.02 -10.48 -27.27
CA GLY A 153 -7.30 -9.35 -26.38
C GLY A 153 -8.73 -8.83 -26.50
N THR A 154 -9.26 -8.74 -27.73
CA THR A 154 -10.67 -8.37 -27.99
C THR A 154 -11.64 -9.39 -27.39
N LEU A 155 -11.43 -10.69 -27.64
CA LEU A 155 -12.29 -11.75 -27.10
C LEU A 155 -12.29 -11.76 -25.56
N PHE A 156 -11.12 -11.58 -24.95
CA PHE A 156 -11.00 -11.42 -23.51
C PHE A 156 -11.83 -10.23 -22.99
N GLN A 157 -11.76 -9.08 -23.66
CA GLN A 157 -12.55 -7.91 -23.29
C GLN A 157 -14.05 -8.16 -23.43
N GLU A 158 -14.48 -8.76 -24.54
CA GLU A 158 -15.90 -9.10 -24.78
C GLU A 158 -16.45 -10.05 -23.71
N ALA A 159 -15.63 -10.97 -23.22
CA ALA A 159 -16.02 -11.87 -22.14
C ALA A 159 -16.13 -11.16 -20.78
N MET A 160 -15.16 -10.29 -20.45
CA MET A 160 -15.02 -9.67 -19.13
C MET A 160 -15.88 -8.42 -18.93
N GLN A 161 -16.05 -7.58 -19.96
CA GLN A 161 -16.77 -6.32 -19.86
C GLN A 161 -18.20 -6.46 -19.30
N PRO A 162 -19.03 -7.44 -19.73
CA PRO A 162 -20.35 -7.64 -19.15
C PRO A 162 -20.33 -7.96 -17.65
N ALA A 163 -19.36 -8.77 -17.20
CA ALA A 163 -19.22 -9.15 -15.79
C ALA A 163 -18.84 -7.94 -14.94
N CYS A 164 -17.84 -7.14 -15.38
CA CYS A 164 -17.53 -5.85 -14.77
C CYS A 164 -18.77 -4.93 -14.80
N ALA A 165 -19.57 -4.99 -15.87
CA ALA A 165 -20.74 -4.14 -16.04
C ALA A 165 -21.96 -4.50 -15.17
N ALA A 166 -21.96 -5.67 -14.52
CA ALA A 166 -23.01 -6.09 -13.59
C ALA A 166 -22.57 -6.03 -12.12
N SER A 167 -21.28 -5.80 -11.86
CA SER A 167 -20.68 -6.01 -10.54
C SER A 167 -20.82 -4.83 -9.57
N SER A 168 -20.70 -5.16 -8.28
CA SER A 168 -20.66 -4.21 -7.17
C SER A 168 -19.39 -3.35 -7.18
N TRP A 169 -19.39 -2.22 -6.49
CA TRP A 169 -18.19 -1.37 -6.36
C TRP A 169 -17.05 -2.07 -5.61
N VAL A 170 -17.37 -2.97 -4.66
CA VAL A 170 -16.39 -3.78 -3.91
C VAL A 170 -15.67 -4.72 -4.87
N ASP A 171 -16.43 -5.45 -5.69
CA ASP A 171 -15.88 -6.38 -6.68
C ASP A 171 -15.07 -5.65 -7.75
N LEU A 172 -15.51 -4.47 -8.18
CA LEU A 172 -14.79 -3.64 -9.14
C LEU A 172 -13.45 -3.14 -8.62
N ALA A 173 -13.40 -2.69 -7.36
CA ALA A 173 -12.17 -2.25 -6.73
C ALA A 173 -11.17 -3.40 -6.59
N ALA A 174 -11.62 -4.55 -6.06
CA ALA A 174 -10.78 -5.74 -5.93
C ALA A 174 -10.31 -6.27 -7.30
N THR A 175 -11.17 -6.23 -8.32
CA THR A 175 -10.80 -6.64 -9.69
C THR A 175 -9.78 -5.69 -10.32
N ALA A 176 -9.91 -4.40 -10.08
CA ALA A 176 -8.96 -3.42 -10.59
C ALA A 176 -7.58 -3.54 -9.90
N GLU A 177 -7.54 -3.85 -8.60
CA GLU A 177 -6.29 -4.22 -7.92
C GLU A 177 -5.65 -5.48 -8.53
N VAL A 178 -6.45 -6.52 -8.79
CA VAL A 178 -5.95 -7.73 -9.48
C VAL A 178 -5.36 -7.37 -10.84
N LEU A 179 -6.08 -6.63 -11.70
CA LEU A 179 -5.60 -6.25 -13.02
C LEU A 179 -4.33 -5.38 -12.96
N LYS A 180 -4.22 -4.49 -11.96
CA LYS A 180 -3.04 -3.66 -11.72
C LYS A 180 -1.84 -4.52 -11.30
N ALA A 181 -2.04 -5.47 -10.39
CA ALA A 181 -1.01 -6.41 -9.96
C ALA A 181 -0.51 -7.30 -11.11
N GLU A 182 -1.43 -7.88 -11.89
CA GLU A 182 -1.10 -8.72 -13.05
C GLU A 182 -0.32 -7.94 -14.11
N LEU A 183 -0.69 -6.68 -14.39
CA LEU A 183 0.05 -5.80 -15.30
C LEU A 183 1.48 -5.52 -14.81
N ALA A 184 1.69 -5.44 -13.49
CA ALA A 184 3.01 -5.22 -12.90
C ALA A 184 3.85 -6.50 -12.89
N GLU A 185 3.28 -7.63 -12.49
CA GLU A 185 3.94 -8.93 -12.41
C GLU A 185 4.34 -9.44 -13.80
N GLN A 186 3.47 -9.27 -14.80
CA GLN A 186 3.70 -9.76 -16.17
C GLN A 186 4.45 -8.74 -17.06
N ARG A 187 5.09 -7.72 -16.49
CA ARG A 187 5.69 -6.60 -17.24
C ARG A 187 6.65 -7.04 -18.33
N GLU A 188 7.51 -8.01 -18.06
CA GLU A 188 8.49 -8.52 -19.03
C GLU A 188 7.81 -9.32 -20.14
N ALA A 189 6.89 -10.22 -19.80
CA ALA A 189 6.15 -11.03 -20.76
C ALA A 189 5.24 -10.18 -21.67
N LEU A 190 4.72 -9.07 -21.16
CA LEU A 190 3.87 -8.13 -21.89
C LEU A 190 4.65 -7.15 -22.77
N ALA A 191 5.97 -7.01 -22.57
CA ALA A 191 6.81 -6.12 -23.38
C ALA A 191 6.81 -6.52 -24.86
N SER A 192 6.80 -7.82 -25.15
CA SER A 192 6.71 -8.38 -26.51
C SER A 192 5.27 -8.56 -27.01
N ARG A 193 4.26 -8.27 -26.17
CA ARG A 193 2.82 -8.54 -26.44
C ARG A 193 1.98 -7.29 -26.22
N THR A 194 2.33 -6.23 -26.94
CA THR A 194 1.72 -4.91 -26.76
C THR A 194 0.19 -4.90 -26.91
N PRO A 195 -0.43 -5.67 -27.85
CA PRO A 195 -1.89 -5.75 -27.94
C PRO A 195 -2.57 -6.37 -26.72
N VAL A 196 -1.97 -7.41 -26.11
CA VAL A 196 -2.46 -8.03 -24.86
C VAL A 196 -2.38 -7.02 -23.72
N ARG A 197 -1.24 -6.34 -23.59
CA ARG A 197 -1.04 -5.29 -22.60
C ARG A 197 -2.07 -4.17 -22.72
N SER A 198 -2.33 -3.72 -23.96
CA SER A 198 -3.34 -2.71 -24.26
C SER A 198 -4.74 -3.17 -23.84
N SER A 199 -5.04 -4.45 -24.07
CA SER A 199 -6.35 -5.03 -23.74
C SER A 199 -6.59 -5.08 -22.22
N LEU A 200 -5.58 -5.50 -21.45
CA LEU A 200 -5.61 -5.49 -19.97
C LEU A 200 -5.72 -4.07 -19.41
N ALA A 201 -4.91 -3.14 -19.91
CA ALA A 201 -4.92 -1.74 -19.49
C ALA A 201 -6.27 -1.06 -19.79
N SER A 202 -6.89 -1.37 -20.93
CA SER A 202 -8.21 -0.86 -21.29
C SER A 202 -9.30 -1.38 -20.35
N LEU A 203 -9.27 -2.68 -19.98
CA LEU A 203 -10.21 -3.25 -19.00
C LEU A 203 -10.02 -2.64 -17.60
N LEU A 204 -8.77 -2.45 -17.16
CA LEU A 204 -8.45 -1.74 -15.92
C LEU A 204 -9.02 -0.31 -15.94
N GLY A 205 -8.78 0.42 -17.02
CA GLY A 205 -9.32 1.78 -17.20
C GLY A 205 -10.84 1.81 -17.20
N ALA A 206 -11.51 0.84 -17.83
CA ALA A 206 -12.97 0.72 -17.81
C ALA A 206 -13.49 0.45 -16.40
N SER A 207 -12.83 -0.45 -15.66
CA SER A 207 -13.17 -0.79 -14.27
C SER A 207 -13.03 0.41 -13.35
N ARG A 208 -11.93 1.17 -13.48
CA ARG A 208 -11.68 2.42 -12.74
C ARG A 208 -12.73 3.49 -13.02
N ARG A 209 -13.03 3.77 -14.30
CA ARG A 209 -14.05 4.76 -14.67
C ARG A 209 -15.42 4.41 -14.12
N ARG A 210 -15.78 3.11 -14.14
CA ARG A 210 -17.03 2.63 -13.58
C ARG A 210 -17.05 2.72 -12.06
N LEU A 211 -15.97 2.32 -11.39
CA LEU A 211 -15.82 2.47 -9.95
C LEU A 211 -15.98 3.94 -9.55
N PHE A 212 -15.31 4.87 -10.24
CA PHE A 212 -15.46 6.30 -10.03
C PHE A 212 -16.90 6.78 -10.25
N ALA A 213 -17.57 6.37 -11.33
CA ALA A 213 -18.94 6.76 -11.61
C ALA A 213 -19.91 6.25 -10.53
N GLU A 214 -19.74 5.01 -10.08
CA GLU A 214 -20.56 4.39 -9.03
C GLU A 214 -20.28 5.02 -7.66
N ALA A 215 -19.01 5.25 -7.35
CA ALA A 215 -18.56 5.98 -6.17
C ALA A 215 -19.20 7.37 -6.11
N ARG A 216 -19.07 8.13 -7.19
CA ARG A 216 -19.68 9.46 -7.32
C ARG A 216 -21.20 9.39 -7.21
N ARG A 217 -21.85 8.38 -7.80
CA ARG A 217 -23.30 8.18 -7.69
C ARG A 217 -23.72 7.93 -6.25
N VAL A 218 -23.07 6.99 -5.55
CA VAL A 218 -23.35 6.65 -4.15
C VAL A 218 -23.15 7.85 -3.24
N LEU A 219 -22.05 8.59 -3.43
CA LEU A 219 -21.75 9.79 -2.64
C LEU A 219 -22.76 10.92 -2.90
N LEU A 220 -23.22 11.12 -4.14
CA LEU A 220 -24.19 12.17 -4.46
C LEU A 220 -25.64 11.78 -4.13
N SER A 221 -25.97 10.50 -4.22
CA SER A 221 -27.29 9.99 -3.86
C SER A 221 -27.39 9.96 -2.35
N ALA A 222 -28.42 10.57 -1.77
CA ALA A 222 -28.63 10.64 -0.33
C ALA A 222 -28.97 9.27 0.33
N ASP A 223 -28.62 8.16 -0.33
CA ASP A 223 -28.98 6.77 -0.07
C ASP A 223 -27.88 6.06 0.74
N LEU A 224 -27.47 6.72 1.82
CA LEU A 224 -26.43 6.28 2.77
C LEU A 224 -27.01 5.41 3.89
N SER A 225 -28.10 4.70 3.62
CA SER A 225 -28.73 3.81 4.59
C SER A 225 -27.84 2.58 4.79
N ASP A 226 -27.29 2.43 5.99
CA ASP A 226 -26.62 1.21 6.43
C ASP A 226 -27.52 0.43 7.39
N ASP A 227 -27.36 -0.90 7.41
CA ASP A 227 -27.95 -1.77 8.43
C ASP A 227 -27.16 -1.62 9.73
N LEU A 228 -27.78 -1.05 10.76
CA LEU A 228 -27.10 -0.66 12.01
C LEU A 228 -26.96 -1.83 13.00
N SER A 229 -27.22 -3.07 12.58
CA SER A 229 -27.16 -4.26 13.43
C SER A 229 -25.77 -4.56 14.00
N GLU A 230 -24.70 -3.96 13.46
CA GLU A 230 -23.33 -4.07 14.00
C GLU A 230 -23.05 -3.14 15.19
N PHE A 231 -23.95 -2.22 15.52
CA PHE A 231 -23.72 -1.23 16.58
C PHE A 231 -24.26 -1.70 17.94
N GLN A 232 -23.38 -2.18 18.83
CA GLN A 232 -23.68 -2.38 20.25
C GLN A 232 -23.86 -1.02 20.97
N TYR A 233 -25.01 -0.38 20.76
CA TYR A 233 -25.46 0.80 21.50
C TYR A 233 -26.95 0.58 21.87
N PRO A 234 -27.57 1.32 22.82
CA PRO A 234 -28.95 1.04 23.19
C PRO A 234 -29.90 1.23 22.01
N GLU A 235 -30.27 0.10 21.41
CA GLU A 235 -31.12 -0.10 20.23
C GLU A 235 -32.36 0.81 20.23
N ALA A 236 -32.92 1.05 21.43
CA ALA A 236 -34.10 1.88 21.65
C ALA A 236 -33.97 3.35 21.23
N VAL A 237 -32.75 3.93 21.24
CA VAL A 237 -32.54 5.35 20.89
C VAL A 237 -32.49 5.57 19.37
N PHE A 238 -31.91 4.63 18.62
CA PHE A 238 -31.84 4.70 17.16
C PHE A 238 -33.15 4.27 16.50
N GLN A 239 -33.84 3.25 17.03
CA GLN A 239 -35.16 2.83 16.52
C GLN A 239 -36.23 3.93 16.63
N ALA A 240 -36.11 4.84 17.60
CA ALA A 240 -37.02 5.99 17.75
C ALA A 240 -36.67 7.19 16.85
N ALA A 241 -35.42 7.30 16.37
CA ALA A 241 -34.89 8.55 15.81
C ALA A 241 -34.93 8.67 14.27
N ALA A 242 -34.88 7.61 13.47
CA ALA A 242 -35.08 7.70 12.01
C ALA A 242 -35.37 6.33 11.41
N ARG A 243 -36.22 6.28 10.37
CA ARG A 243 -36.47 5.02 9.64
C ARG A 243 -35.20 4.44 9.00
N GLN A 244 -34.16 5.23 8.74
CA GLN A 244 -32.80 4.81 8.34
C GLN A 244 -31.79 5.93 8.66
N PRO A 245 -30.93 5.80 9.69
CA PRO A 245 -29.87 6.77 9.94
C PRO A 245 -28.77 6.67 8.86
N LYS A 246 -28.34 7.81 8.33
CA LYS A 246 -27.26 7.86 7.33
C LYS A 246 -25.91 7.79 8.04
N SER A 247 -25.12 6.75 7.75
CA SER A 247 -23.78 6.54 8.32
C SER A 247 -22.69 6.88 7.30
N LEU A 248 -21.47 7.15 7.79
CA LEU A 248 -20.28 7.32 6.95
C LEU A 248 -19.58 6.01 6.61
N SER A 249 -19.99 4.88 7.18
CA SER A 249 -19.33 3.57 6.96
C SER A 249 -19.23 3.23 5.48
N ARG A 250 -20.34 3.33 4.73
CA ARG A 250 -20.35 3.03 3.29
C ARG A 250 -19.52 4.01 2.44
N PRO A 251 -19.60 5.35 2.61
CA PRO A 251 -18.68 6.30 1.97
C PRO A 251 -17.20 6.05 2.27
N LEU A 252 -16.86 5.75 3.53
CA LEU A 252 -15.48 5.53 3.96
C LEU A 252 -14.92 4.22 3.43
N ALA A 253 -15.70 3.13 3.45
CA ALA A 253 -15.31 1.86 2.86
C ALA A 253 -15.08 2.00 1.34
N LEU A 254 -15.91 2.81 0.68
CA LEU A 254 -15.79 3.09 -0.74
C LEU A 254 -14.57 3.96 -1.08
N LEU A 255 -14.25 4.97 -0.27
CA LEU A 255 -13.00 5.73 -0.40
C LEU A 255 -11.78 4.82 -0.17
N SER A 256 -11.79 4.02 0.88
CA SER A 256 -10.70 3.08 1.20
C SER A 256 -10.45 2.09 0.05
N ALA A 257 -11.50 1.49 -0.50
CA ALA A 257 -11.40 0.59 -1.65
C ALA A 257 -10.95 1.29 -2.94
N SER A 258 -11.24 2.59 -3.10
CA SER A 258 -10.91 3.35 -4.30
C SER A 258 -9.49 3.94 -4.29
N TYR A 259 -8.89 4.15 -3.11
CA TYR A 259 -7.63 4.87 -2.93
C TYR A 259 -6.45 4.25 -3.69
N GLN A 260 -6.27 2.92 -3.60
CA GLN A 260 -5.15 2.25 -4.25
C GLN A 260 -5.39 2.04 -5.76
N VAL A 261 -6.65 2.12 -6.18
CA VAL A 261 -7.12 1.72 -7.51
C VAL A 261 -7.22 2.90 -8.46
N LEU A 262 -7.83 4.01 -8.03
CA LEU A 262 -8.13 5.15 -8.89
C LEU A 262 -6.89 6.01 -9.17
N GLU A 263 -6.96 6.78 -10.25
CA GLU A 263 -5.99 7.84 -10.49
C GLU A 263 -6.19 8.96 -9.46
N VAL A 264 -5.09 9.65 -9.11
CA VAL A 264 -5.07 10.67 -8.06
C VAL A 264 -6.16 11.73 -8.27
N SER A 265 -6.31 12.24 -9.48
CA SER A 265 -7.31 13.25 -9.81
C SER A 265 -8.76 12.78 -9.63
N ASP A 266 -9.04 11.52 -9.93
CA ASP A 266 -10.37 10.94 -9.78
C ASP A 266 -10.67 10.72 -8.29
N PHE A 267 -9.67 10.29 -7.52
CA PHE A 267 -9.80 10.12 -6.07
C PHE A 267 -9.99 11.45 -5.34
N GLU A 268 -9.21 12.48 -5.69
CA GLU A 268 -9.37 13.86 -5.17
C GLU A 268 -10.79 14.39 -5.42
N ALA A 269 -11.34 14.17 -6.61
CA ALA A 269 -12.71 14.57 -6.92
C ALA A 269 -13.77 13.85 -6.05
N LEU A 270 -13.53 12.61 -5.64
CA LEU A 270 -14.41 11.90 -4.70
C LEU A 270 -14.24 12.44 -3.27
N LEU A 271 -13.01 12.73 -2.85
CA LEU A 271 -12.70 13.34 -1.57
C LEU A 271 -13.39 14.70 -1.40
N ASP A 272 -13.36 15.54 -2.44
CA ASP A 272 -14.06 16.83 -2.45
C ASP A 272 -15.57 16.68 -2.21
N ILE A 273 -16.20 15.67 -2.80
CA ILE A 273 -17.63 15.40 -2.60
C ILE A 273 -17.89 15.00 -1.14
N VAL A 274 -17.06 14.12 -0.58
CA VAL A 274 -17.19 13.68 0.82
C VAL A 274 -16.97 14.84 1.78
N ALA A 275 -15.92 15.64 1.59
CA ALA A 275 -15.58 16.78 2.44
C ALA A 275 -16.65 17.89 2.38
N SER A 276 -17.23 18.15 1.21
CA SER A 276 -18.25 19.19 1.03
C SER A 276 -19.63 18.77 1.53
N SER A 277 -19.98 17.48 1.44
CA SER A 277 -21.36 17.00 1.64
C SER A 277 -21.57 16.26 2.96
N SER A 278 -20.55 15.56 3.48
CA SER A 278 -20.65 14.77 4.72
C SER A 278 -20.99 15.60 5.97
N PRO A 279 -20.40 16.79 6.19
CA PRO A 279 -20.77 17.62 7.35
C PRO A 279 -22.24 18.04 7.33
N LEU A 280 -22.80 18.30 6.14
CA LEU A 280 -24.21 18.68 5.98
C LEU A 280 -25.15 17.49 6.25
N TRP A 281 -24.80 16.28 5.77
CA TRP A 281 -25.58 15.07 6.05
C TRP A 281 -25.55 14.68 7.52
N LEU A 282 -24.36 14.68 8.13
CA LEU A 282 -24.18 14.36 9.54
C LEU A 282 -24.92 15.36 10.44
N ARG A 283 -24.90 16.65 10.08
CA ARG A 283 -25.66 17.69 10.76
C ARG A 283 -27.16 17.43 10.67
N GLY A 284 -27.69 17.13 9.49
CA GLY A 284 -29.11 16.81 9.31
C GLY A 284 -29.56 15.59 10.12
N THR A 285 -28.74 14.54 10.16
CA THR A 285 -29.01 13.33 10.96
C THR A 285 -28.91 13.59 12.46
N ALA A 286 -27.89 14.33 12.90
CA ALA A 286 -27.71 14.75 14.29
C ALA A 286 -28.87 15.64 14.79
N GLU A 287 -29.35 16.56 13.96
CA GLU A 287 -30.51 17.39 14.27
C GLU A 287 -31.80 16.56 14.38
N ASN A 288 -31.97 15.53 13.54
CA ASN A 288 -33.11 14.62 13.61
C ASN A 288 -33.07 13.74 14.86
N ILE A 289 -31.90 13.23 15.24
CA ILE A 289 -31.67 12.50 16.51
C ILE A 289 -31.98 13.43 17.70
N GLY A 290 -31.51 14.67 17.65
CA GLY A 290 -31.74 15.69 18.68
C GLY A 290 -33.20 16.13 18.82
N LYS A 291 -34.01 16.03 17.77
CA LYS A 291 -35.44 16.39 17.79
C LYS A 291 -36.36 15.27 18.31
N ARG A 292 -35.90 14.01 18.37
CA ARG A 292 -36.74 12.83 18.64
C ARG A 292 -36.49 12.13 19.98
N GLY A 293 -35.41 12.44 20.69
CA GLY A 293 -35.16 11.90 22.04
C GLY A 293 -35.94 12.62 23.14
N ALA A 294 -36.35 11.90 24.19
CA ALA A 294 -36.70 12.51 25.48
C ALA A 294 -35.43 12.96 26.20
N ALA A 295 -35.52 14.00 27.07
CA ALA A 295 -34.56 14.57 28.05
C ALA A 295 -33.04 14.66 27.74
N SER A 296 -32.43 13.67 27.08
CA SER A 296 -31.02 13.56 26.66
C SER A 296 -30.81 13.70 25.14
N ALA A 297 -31.84 14.02 24.36
CA ALA A 297 -31.82 14.08 22.89
C ALA A 297 -30.66 14.90 22.30
N GLY A 298 -30.38 16.07 22.89
CA GLY A 298 -29.31 16.96 22.44
C GLY A 298 -27.91 16.36 22.63
N PHE A 299 -27.72 15.49 23.62
CA PHE A 299 -26.46 14.79 23.85
C PHE A 299 -26.21 13.70 22.79
N HIS A 300 -27.23 12.90 22.48
CA HIS A 300 -27.11 11.81 21.51
C HIS A 300 -26.86 12.30 20.08
N GLY A 301 -27.51 13.40 19.66
CA GLY A 301 -27.23 14.02 18.35
C GLY A 301 -25.81 14.58 18.24
N ARG A 302 -25.30 15.22 19.30
CA ARG A 302 -23.93 15.76 19.35
C ARG A 302 -22.87 14.66 19.39
N PHE A 303 -23.10 13.59 20.15
CA PHE A 303 -22.20 12.44 20.23
C PHE A 303 -22.13 11.69 18.88
N PHE A 304 -23.29 11.50 18.22
CA PHE A 304 -23.35 10.94 16.87
C PHE A 304 -22.53 11.76 15.87
N LEU A 305 -22.67 13.09 15.89
CA LEU A 305 -21.91 13.99 15.04
C LEU A 305 -20.40 13.89 15.30
N LEU A 306 -19.99 13.99 16.57
CA LEU A 306 -18.57 13.96 16.97
C LEU A 306 -17.90 12.63 16.57
N ARG A 307 -18.54 11.49 16.85
CA ARG A 307 -17.99 10.17 16.50
C ARG A 307 -17.77 10.02 15.00
N ASN A 308 -18.76 10.43 14.19
CA ASN A 308 -18.65 10.28 12.74
C ASN A 308 -17.65 11.27 12.13
N LEU A 309 -17.52 12.49 12.68
CA LEU A 309 -16.47 13.43 12.26
C LEU A 309 -15.07 12.92 12.62
N LEU A 310 -14.89 12.30 13.79
CA LEU A 310 -13.62 11.68 14.18
C LEU A 310 -13.26 10.47 13.31
N ALA A 311 -14.24 9.62 12.96
CA ALA A 311 -14.02 8.51 12.04
C ALA A 311 -13.67 9.00 10.63
N LEU A 312 -14.32 10.08 10.17
CA LEU A 312 -13.97 10.75 8.91
C LEU A 312 -12.53 11.29 8.97
N GLN A 313 -12.15 11.93 10.07
CA GLN A 313 -10.80 12.45 10.28
C GLN A 313 -9.75 11.33 10.28
N GLU A 314 -9.97 10.24 11.01
CA GLU A 314 -9.03 9.11 11.07
C GLU A 314 -8.84 8.44 9.70
N GLN A 315 -9.92 8.27 8.95
CA GLN A 315 -9.85 7.67 7.62
C GLN A 315 -9.25 8.62 6.58
N LEU A 316 -9.52 9.93 6.68
CA LEU A 316 -8.87 10.93 5.83
C LEU A 316 -7.38 11.08 6.18
N ALA A 317 -7.02 10.94 7.46
CA ALA A 317 -5.64 10.98 7.93
C ALA A 317 -4.80 9.80 7.41
N ALA A 318 -5.43 8.65 7.13
CA ALA A 318 -4.76 7.53 6.47
C ALA A 318 -4.30 7.85 5.03
N PHE A 319 -4.77 8.95 4.44
CA PHE A 319 -4.39 9.43 3.10
C PHE A 319 -3.40 10.64 3.15
N GLU A 320 -2.90 11.05 4.32
CA GLU A 320 -2.13 12.29 4.56
C GLU A 320 -0.66 12.31 4.08
N ASP A 321 -0.10 11.19 3.61
CA ASP A 321 1.27 11.17 3.04
C ASP A 321 1.35 11.79 1.61
N ASP A 322 0.22 12.13 0.99
CA ASP A 322 0.18 12.85 -0.29
C ASP A 322 -0.21 14.33 -0.06
N SER A 323 0.77 15.23 -0.26
CA SER A 323 0.68 16.69 -0.02
C SER A 323 -0.51 17.42 -0.70
N ARG A 324 -1.30 16.72 -1.51
CA ARG A 324 -2.39 17.23 -2.35
C ARG A 324 -3.78 17.07 -1.72
N VAL A 325 -3.95 16.15 -0.76
CA VAL A 325 -5.20 15.92 0.00
C VAL A 325 -5.41 16.96 1.13
N LEU A 326 -4.33 17.64 1.54
CA LEU A 326 -4.29 18.66 2.61
C LEU A 326 -5.30 19.81 2.42
N GLY A 327 -5.50 20.29 1.19
CA GLY A 327 -6.37 21.45 0.92
C GLY A 327 -7.86 21.18 1.13
N VAL A 328 -8.29 19.92 0.96
CA VAL A 328 -9.69 19.51 1.05
C VAL A 328 -10.09 19.26 2.51
N GLY A 329 -9.19 18.67 3.29
CA GLY A 329 -9.33 18.55 4.75
C GLY A 329 -9.48 19.92 5.41
N GLU A 330 -8.56 20.85 5.13
CA GLU A 330 -8.60 22.21 5.69
C GLU A 330 -9.89 22.98 5.36
N ALA A 331 -10.47 22.79 4.17
CA ALA A 331 -11.71 23.44 3.77
C ALA A 331 -12.95 22.89 4.51
N ALA A 332 -12.95 21.60 4.85
CA ALA A 332 -13.97 20.99 5.71
C ALA A 332 -13.85 21.52 7.15
N PHE A 333 -12.63 21.73 7.64
CA PHE A 333 -12.33 22.22 9.00
C PHE A 333 -12.58 23.72 9.20
N ARG A 334 -12.36 24.59 8.20
CA ARG A 334 -12.74 26.03 8.32
C ARG A 334 -14.23 26.24 8.59
N ARG A 335 -15.09 25.29 8.20
CA ARG A 335 -16.53 25.33 8.48
C ARG A 335 -16.89 24.88 9.90
N GLU A 336 -15.98 24.22 10.62
CA GLU A 336 -16.14 23.84 12.04
C GLU A 336 -16.02 25.06 12.96
N ASP A 337 -15.09 25.97 12.67
CA ASP A 337 -14.95 27.25 13.38
C ASP A 337 -16.19 28.15 13.19
N GLU A 338 -16.71 28.22 11.96
CA GLU A 338 -17.96 28.95 11.66
C GLU A 338 -19.17 28.33 12.37
N PHE A 339 -19.17 27.01 12.58
CA PHE A 339 -20.23 26.29 13.28
C PHE A 339 -20.17 26.46 14.80
N SER A 340 -18.99 26.40 15.40
CA SER A 340 -18.78 26.71 16.83
C SER A 340 -19.30 28.11 17.17
N LEU A 341 -19.02 29.08 16.30
CA LEU A 341 -19.56 30.45 16.36
C LEU A 341 -21.08 30.52 16.18
N ALA A 342 -21.67 29.74 15.27
CA ALA A 342 -23.11 29.72 15.04
C ALA A 342 -23.88 29.07 16.21
N LEU A 343 -23.31 28.03 16.82
CA LEU A 343 -23.89 27.30 17.95
C LEU A 343 -23.86 28.13 19.25
N GLU A 344 -22.78 28.89 19.46
CA GLU A 344 -22.69 29.86 20.55
C GLU A 344 -23.73 30.97 20.40
N ARG A 345 -23.91 31.50 19.19
CA ARG A 345 -24.96 32.50 18.89
C ARG A 345 -26.37 31.96 19.11
N GLN A 346 -26.63 30.70 18.77
CA GLN A 346 -27.93 30.06 18.98
C GLN A 346 -28.19 29.77 20.46
N SER A 347 -27.17 29.33 21.20
CA SER A 347 -27.23 29.11 22.66
C SER A 347 -27.44 30.42 23.42
N ALA A 348 -26.76 31.50 23.00
CA ALA A 348 -26.98 32.86 23.52
C ALA A 348 -28.38 33.38 23.21
N SER A 349 -28.96 33.04 22.05
CA SER A 349 -30.33 33.39 21.69
C SER A 349 -31.40 32.64 22.52
N GLN A 350 -31.13 31.38 22.89
CA GLN A 350 -32.00 30.58 23.75
C GLN A 350 -31.92 31.03 25.22
N LEU A 351 -30.74 31.42 25.70
CA LEU A 351 -30.54 32.06 27.01
C LEU A 351 -31.26 33.42 27.13
N ARG A 352 -31.32 34.21 26.04
CA ARG A 352 -32.11 35.46 26.00
C ARG A 352 -33.63 35.24 26.04
N ARG A 353 -34.13 34.08 25.59
CA ARG A 353 -35.57 33.75 25.58
C ARG A 353 -36.06 33.11 26.89
N GLY A 354 -35.16 32.60 27.73
CA GLY A 354 -35.47 32.04 29.05
C GLY A 354 -35.49 33.07 30.18
N ARG A 355 -36.30 34.15 30.08
CA ARG A 355 -36.51 35.07 31.21
C ARG A 355 -37.43 34.43 32.26
N GLY A 356 -36.82 33.81 33.27
CA GLY A 356 -37.51 33.36 34.47
C GLY A 356 -36.60 33.40 35.69
N ARG A 357 -36.79 34.43 36.53
CA ARG A 357 -36.34 34.71 37.93
C ARG A 357 -34.95 34.29 38.46
N ARG A 358 -34.21 33.35 37.86
CA ARG A 358 -32.84 32.98 38.24
C ARG A 358 -31.75 33.87 37.61
N GLY A 359 -32.08 34.63 36.56
CA GLY A 359 -31.13 35.53 35.88
C GLY A 359 -30.74 36.79 36.66
N ALA A 360 -31.56 37.22 37.63
CA ALA A 360 -31.30 38.46 38.39
C ALA A 360 -30.23 38.30 39.48
N ALA A 361 -30.00 37.07 39.96
CA ALA A 361 -28.98 36.79 40.97
C ALA A 361 -27.57 36.72 40.36
N LEU A 362 -27.45 36.25 39.11
CA LEU A 362 -26.18 36.12 38.41
C LEU A 362 -25.66 37.47 37.88
N GLN A 363 -26.57 38.40 37.56
CA GLN A 363 -26.19 39.72 37.03
C GLN A 363 -25.61 40.64 38.11
N ARG A 364 -26.05 40.52 39.37
CA ARG A 364 -25.44 41.24 40.51
C ARG A 364 -24.02 40.77 40.84
N LEU A 365 -23.72 39.49 40.60
CA LEU A 365 -22.37 38.94 40.81
C LEU A 365 -21.36 39.36 39.72
N LEU A 366 -21.85 39.83 38.56
CA LEU A 366 -21.02 40.30 37.45
C LEU A 366 -20.76 41.81 37.46
N GLU A 367 -21.52 42.59 38.24
CA GLU A 367 -21.39 44.05 38.33
C GLU A 367 -20.32 44.51 39.35
N GLU A 368 -19.74 43.60 40.17
CA GLU A 368 -18.81 43.94 41.27
C GLU A 368 -17.30 43.74 40.96
N ALA A 369 -16.89 43.44 39.72
CA ALA A 369 -15.47 43.31 39.36
C ALA A 369 -15.03 44.46 38.43
N PRO A 370 -14.02 45.29 38.80
CA PRO A 370 -13.57 46.39 37.97
C PRO A 370 -12.60 45.89 36.89
N TRP A 371 -12.96 46.01 35.62
CA TRP A 371 -11.99 45.88 34.54
C TRP A 371 -12.22 46.91 33.42
N ASP A 372 -11.20 47.75 33.23
CA ASP A 372 -11.11 48.88 32.31
C ASP A 372 -10.62 48.39 30.93
N PRO A 373 -11.36 48.61 29.82
CA PRO A 373 -11.08 47.93 28.55
C PRO A 373 -10.22 48.74 27.56
N LEU A 374 -9.48 49.78 27.97
CA LEU A 374 -8.69 50.58 27.01
C LEU A 374 -7.26 50.91 27.48
N GLY A 375 -6.37 49.91 27.38
CA GLY A 375 -4.92 50.10 27.48
C GLY A 375 -4.18 49.05 26.66
N GLY A 376 -3.71 49.42 25.47
CA GLY A 376 -3.09 48.51 24.51
C GLY A 376 -1.70 48.01 24.91
N THR A 377 -1.38 46.77 24.52
CA THR A 377 -0.27 46.38 23.63
C THR A 377 -0.08 44.86 23.66
N ALA A 378 -0.03 44.28 22.46
CA ALA A 378 0.55 42.98 22.10
C ALA A 378 0.65 41.88 23.19
N ARG A 379 -0.33 40.97 23.23
CA ARG A 379 -0.08 39.56 23.59
C ARG A 379 -0.86 38.63 22.67
N ARG A 380 -0.14 37.64 22.14
CA ARG A 380 -0.61 36.48 21.35
C ARG A 380 -1.88 35.88 21.96
N ALA A 381 -2.76 35.38 21.09
CA ALA A 381 -3.93 34.59 21.44
C ALA A 381 -3.57 33.42 22.35
N GLU A 382 -3.85 33.55 23.65
CA GLU A 382 -4.04 32.40 24.54
C GLU A 382 -5.46 31.89 24.31
N ALA A 383 -5.56 30.66 23.80
CA ALA A 383 -6.81 29.93 23.75
C ALA A 383 -7.45 29.93 25.13
N VAL A 384 -8.68 30.46 25.22
CA VAL A 384 -9.49 30.44 26.44
C VAL A 384 -9.76 28.96 26.77
N ARG A 385 -9.01 28.41 27.74
CA ARG A 385 -9.19 27.04 28.20
C ARG A 385 -10.57 26.93 28.87
N ASN A 386 -11.39 26.02 28.38
CA ASN A 386 -12.72 25.74 28.93
C ASN A 386 -12.55 24.93 30.24
N THR A 387 -12.27 25.62 31.35
CA THR A 387 -11.88 25.03 32.65
C THR A 387 -13.04 24.57 33.54
N THR A 388 -14.28 24.63 33.04
CA THR A 388 -15.48 24.47 33.87
C THR A 388 -16.04 23.05 33.92
N THR A 389 -15.66 22.17 32.98
CA THR A 389 -16.24 20.81 32.87
C THR A 389 -15.36 19.72 33.47
N PHE A 390 -14.03 19.90 33.40
CA PHE A 390 -13.07 19.00 34.01
C PHE A 390 -12.19 19.81 34.96
N PRO A 391 -11.86 19.29 36.16
CA PRO A 391 -10.85 19.92 37.00
C PRO A 391 -9.60 20.09 36.15
N THR A 392 -9.07 21.30 36.07
CA THR A 392 -7.73 21.50 35.51
C THR A 392 -6.79 20.68 36.38
N ALA A 393 -6.29 19.58 35.83
CA ALA A 393 -5.21 18.82 36.44
C ALA A 393 -4.09 19.82 36.83
N PRO A 394 -3.34 19.58 37.92
CA PRO A 394 -2.18 20.39 38.23
C PRO A 394 -1.33 20.52 36.97
N VAL A 395 -0.79 21.73 36.74
CA VAL A 395 -0.23 22.26 35.49
C VAL A 395 0.84 21.36 34.83
N GLN A 396 1.25 20.28 35.49
CA GLN A 396 2.22 19.30 35.05
C GLN A 396 1.65 17.88 35.18
N HIS A 397 1.62 17.15 34.06
CA HIS A 397 1.34 15.71 34.06
C HIS A 397 2.36 15.01 34.97
N HIS A 398 1.92 14.03 35.77
CA HIS A 398 2.75 13.33 36.77
C HIS A 398 4.01 12.67 36.17
N LEU A 399 3.96 12.35 34.87
CA LEU A 399 5.11 11.92 34.06
C LEU A 399 5.25 12.88 32.87
N PRO A 400 6.08 13.93 32.97
CA PRO A 400 6.33 14.81 31.85
C PRO A 400 7.12 14.08 30.75
N PRO A 401 6.95 14.47 29.47
CA PRO A 401 7.79 13.95 28.40
C PRO A 401 9.27 14.20 28.69
N PHE A 402 10.09 13.21 28.42
CA PHE A 402 11.54 13.23 28.60
C PHE A 402 12.23 12.69 27.35
N GLY A 403 13.45 13.15 27.07
CA GLY A 403 14.23 12.67 25.93
C GLY A 403 13.62 13.05 24.56
N THR A 404 13.03 14.25 24.45
CA THR A 404 12.50 14.75 23.18
C THR A 404 12.69 16.25 23.03
N ASP A 405 13.17 16.68 21.86
CA ASP A 405 13.32 18.08 21.47
C ASP A 405 12.13 18.59 20.65
N VAL A 406 11.19 17.70 20.28
CA VAL A 406 10.00 18.07 19.53
C VAL A 406 9.15 19.04 20.38
N SER A 407 8.63 20.11 19.80
CA SER A 407 7.79 21.07 20.54
C SER A 407 6.31 20.65 20.52
N GLY A 408 5.53 21.13 21.51
CA GLY A 408 4.09 20.93 21.56
C GLY A 408 3.61 19.62 22.22
N PRO A 409 2.31 19.31 22.09
CA PRO A 409 1.71 18.09 22.64
C PRO A 409 2.40 16.84 22.11
N LYS A 410 2.56 15.83 22.97
CA LYS A 410 3.19 14.54 22.62
C LYS A 410 2.15 13.48 22.38
N ALA A 411 2.39 12.64 21.38
CA ALA A 411 1.56 11.47 21.18
C ALA A 411 1.84 10.42 22.28
N THR A 412 0.79 10.00 22.99
CA THR A 412 0.91 9.12 24.16
C THR A 412 0.68 7.65 23.86
N ASN A 413 0.11 7.31 22.69
CA ASN A 413 -0.29 5.96 22.32
C ASN A 413 0.41 5.50 21.02
N LYS A 414 1.72 5.71 20.96
CA LYS A 414 2.56 5.35 19.82
C LYS A 414 3.51 4.21 20.18
N PHE A 415 3.95 3.44 19.18
CA PHE A 415 4.85 2.30 19.42
C PHE A 415 6.22 2.72 19.98
N TRP A 416 6.58 4.00 19.85
CA TRP A 416 7.79 4.61 20.42
C TRP A 416 7.57 5.34 21.75
N ALA A 417 6.34 5.36 22.28
CA ALA A 417 6.02 6.15 23.48
C ALA A 417 6.88 5.77 24.70
N ASN A 418 7.38 4.53 24.74
CA ASN A 418 8.36 4.07 25.73
C ASN A 418 9.58 5.00 25.82
N TRP A 419 10.04 5.58 24.71
CA TRP A 419 11.23 6.42 24.68
C TRP A 419 10.96 7.91 24.94
N VAL A 420 9.69 8.29 25.11
CA VAL A 420 9.27 9.66 25.45
C VAL A 420 9.11 9.82 26.98
N VAL A 421 9.34 8.76 27.75
CA VAL A 421 9.26 8.76 29.22
C VAL A 421 10.58 8.26 29.81
N GLU A 422 11.04 8.89 30.90
CA GLU A 422 12.36 8.63 31.49
C GLU A 422 12.56 7.16 31.85
N GLU A 423 11.60 6.56 32.55
CA GLU A 423 11.64 5.16 32.99
C GLU A 423 11.57 4.15 31.82
N GLY A 424 11.14 4.58 30.63
CA GLY A 424 10.93 3.71 29.47
C GLY A 424 12.07 3.71 28.44
N ARG A 425 13.10 4.54 28.61
CA ARG A 425 14.22 4.69 27.62
C ARG A 425 14.94 3.38 27.29
N GLY A 426 15.00 2.44 28.23
CA GLY A 426 15.62 1.13 28.03
C GLY A 426 14.66 0.06 27.50
N LEU A 427 13.35 0.36 27.36
CA LEU A 427 12.37 -0.60 26.88
C LEU A 427 12.43 -0.74 25.37
N ALA A 428 12.05 -1.91 24.87
CA ALA A 428 11.97 -2.15 23.45
C ALA A 428 10.79 -1.41 22.81
N ILE A 429 10.93 -1.08 21.53
CA ILE A 429 9.86 -0.57 20.68
C ILE A 429 9.67 -1.49 19.47
N HIS A 430 8.48 -1.48 18.89
CA HIS A 430 8.07 -2.45 17.87
C HIS A 430 7.60 -1.76 16.58
N PRO A 431 8.52 -1.20 15.77
CA PRO A 431 8.18 -0.67 14.45
C PRO A 431 7.67 -1.75 13.49
N MET A 432 8.05 -3.02 13.69
CA MET A 432 7.81 -4.13 12.77
C MET A 432 8.49 -3.91 11.39
N PRO A 433 9.10 -4.95 10.79
CA PRO A 433 9.27 -6.31 11.29
C PRO A 433 10.31 -6.42 12.43
N TYR A 434 11.05 -5.35 12.70
CA TYR A 434 12.08 -5.30 13.75
C TYR A 434 11.53 -4.90 15.12
N VAL A 435 12.27 -5.30 16.14
CA VAL A 435 12.16 -4.82 17.51
C VAL A 435 13.47 -4.11 17.86
N LEU A 436 13.37 -2.89 18.38
CA LEU A 436 14.53 -2.04 18.62
C LEU A 436 14.65 -1.71 20.10
N GLN A 437 15.87 -1.68 20.61
CA GLN A 437 16.15 -1.37 22.00
C GLN A 437 17.51 -0.66 22.12
N PHE A 438 17.58 0.47 22.82
CA PHE A 438 18.88 1.05 23.14
C PHE A 438 19.55 0.27 24.27
N GLU A 439 20.81 -0.08 24.06
CA GLU A 439 21.73 -0.52 25.10
C GLU A 439 22.63 0.64 25.44
N SER A 440 22.17 1.55 26.29
CA SER A 440 23.05 2.58 26.82
C SER A 440 22.52 3.07 28.16
N GLN A 441 23.33 2.93 29.20
CA GLN A 441 23.31 3.91 30.27
C GLN A 441 23.96 5.21 29.75
N PRO A 442 23.56 6.39 30.24
CA PRO A 442 24.24 7.65 29.90
C PRO A 442 25.77 7.55 30.01
N GLY A 443 26.49 7.99 28.96
CA GLY A 443 27.96 8.00 28.94
C GLY A 443 28.64 6.73 28.44
N GLU A 444 27.89 5.69 28.07
CA GLU A 444 28.43 4.48 27.42
C GLU A 444 28.48 4.62 25.89
N ALA A 445 29.14 3.65 25.23
CA ALA A 445 29.15 3.54 23.78
C ALA A 445 27.71 3.36 23.25
N PRO A 446 27.28 4.17 22.27
CA PRO A 446 25.93 4.11 21.75
C PRO A 446 25.71 2.77 21.06
N ASN A 447 24.57 2.12 21.31
CA ASN A 447 24.22 0.88 20.64
C ASN A 447 22.70 0.72 20.50
N LEU A 448 22.19 0.78 19.27
CA LEU A 448 20.81 0.43 18.94
C LEU A 448 20.75 -1.05 18.60
N LYS A 449 20.20 -1.86 19.50
CA LYS A 449 19.98 -3.29 19.28
C LYS A 449 18.83 -3.52 18.33
N VAL A 450 19.04 -4.47 17.45
CA VAL A 450 18.10 -4.93 16.45
C VAL A 450 17.75 -6.38 16.73
N SER A 451 16.47 -6.61 16.96
CA SER A 451 15.89 -7.93 17.17
C SER A 451 14.86 -8.22 16.10
N ARG A 452 14.77 -9.51 15.72
CA ARG A 452 13.86 -9.96 14.69
C ARG A 452 13.31 -11.35 15.02
N SER A 453 12.37 -11.45 15.94
CA SER A 453 11.77 -12.75 16.27
C SER A 453 10.80 -13.19 15.16
N GLN A 454 10.98 -14.42 14.65
CA GLN A 454 10.13 -14.99 13.58
C GLN A 454 9.03 -15.91 14.13
N SER A 455 9.12 -16.32 15.40
CA SER A 455 8.17 -17.25 16.00
C SER A 455 7.83 -16.83 17.42
N PRO A 456 6.57 -16.45 17.70
CA PRO A 456 6.15 -16.22 19.06
C PRO A 456 6.22 -17.54 19.84
N HIS A 457 6.65 -17.47 21.09
CA HIS A 457 6.42 -18.57 22.02
C HIS A 457 4.94 -18.58 22.38
N ILE A 458 4.27 -19.70 22.12
CA ILE A 458 2.85 -19.89 22.44
C ILE A 458 2.78 -21.02 23.47
N THR A 459 2.21 -20.73 24.63
CA THR A 459 1.93 -21.73 25.65
C THR A 459 0.42 -21.92 25.76
N TYR A 460 -0.03 -23.16 25.59
CA TYR A 460 -1.44 -23.52 25.76
C TYR A 460 -1.76 -23.82 27.23
N GLY A 461 -3.04 -23.72 27.58
CA GLY A 461 -3.56 -24.09 28.89
C GLY A 461 -3.50 -25.59 29.15
N ASP A 462 -3.87 -25.96 30.35
CA ASP A 462 -4.11 -27.34 30.79
C ASP A 462 -5.56 -27.47 31.29
N SER A 463 -5.91 -28.63 31.86
CA SER A 463 -7.25 -28.87 32.43
C SER A 463 -7.58 -27.95 33.61
N ASP A 464 -6.55 -27.41 34.27
CA ASP A 464 -6.68 -26.69 35.53
C ASP A 464 -6.60 -25.16 35.33
N SER A 465 -6.34 -24.72 34.10
CA SER A 465 -6.29 -23.31 33.67
C SER A 465 -7.43 -22.97 32.71
N ASN A 466 -7.15 -22.55 31.47
CA ASN A 466 -8.18 -22.13 30.50
C ASN A 466 -8.59 -23.23 29.49
N GLY A 467 -8.02 -24.43 29.62
CA GLY A 467 -8.25 -25.58 28.75
C GLY A 467 -7.10 -25.85 27.78
N ARG A 468 -6.87 -27.13 27.46
CA ARG A 468 -5.73 -27.61 26.63
C ARG A 468 -5.67 -27.01 25.22
N ASP A 469 -6.82 -26.62 24.69
CA ASP A 469 -6.92 -26.07 23.33
C ASP A 469 -6.94 -24.54 23.30
N LYS A 470 -6.77 -23.87 24.46
CA LYS A 470 -6.76 -22.40 24.54
C LYS A 470 -5.35 -21.90 24.81
N ILE A 471 -4.96 -20.83 24.13
CA ILE A 471 -3.70 -20.14 24.40
C ILE A 471 -3.79 -19.51 25.79
N ARG A 472 -2.82 -19.83 26.66
CA ARG A 472 -2.72 -19.24 28.00
C ARG A 472 -1.96 -17.93 27.95
N TYR A 473 -0.84 -17.91 27.24
CA TYR A 473 -0.09 -16.70 26.93
C TYR A 473 0.76 -16.93 25.68
N TYR A 474 1.11 -15.83 25.02
CA TYR A 474 2.12 -15.83 23.97
C TYR A 474 3.05 -14.63 24.18
N PHE A 475 4.29 -14.76 23.76
CA PHE A 475 5.24 -13.64 23.74
C PHE A 475 6.28 -13.83 22.64
N SER A 476 6.75 -12.71 22.08
CA SER A 476 7.87 -12.70 21.15
C SER A 476 9.12 -12.27 21.92
N PRO A 477 10.12 -13.15 22.08
CA PRO A 477 11.32 -12.80 22.83
C PRO A 477 12.10 -11.71 22.09
N VAL A 478 12.62 -10.73 22.82
CA VAL A 478 13.56 -9.74 22.29
C VAL A 478 14.94 -10.38 22.30
N ILE A 479 15.34 -10.88 21.14
CA ILE A 479 16.64 -11.51 20.89
C ILE A 479 17.46 -10.54 20.05
N ASN A 480 18.42 -9.87 20.65
CA ASN A 480 19.21 -8.85 19.96
C ASN A 480 20.25 -9.54 19.06
N GLU A 481 19.93 -9.61 17.77
CA GLU A 481 20.75 -10.29 16.76
C GLU A 481 22.03 -9.51 16.49
N PHE A 482 21.87 -8.22 16.21
CA PHE A 482 22.95 -7.27 15.98
C PHE A 482 22.63 -5.92 16.62
N GLY A 483 23.62 -5.05 16.75
CA GLY A 483 23.45 -3.67 17.16
C GLY A 483 24.23 -2.70 16.28
N LEU A 484 23.64 -1.54 16.00
CA LEU A 484 24.27 -0.42 15.30
C LEU A 484 24.75 0.61 16.33
N GLY A 485 26.06 0.77 16.45
CA GLY A 485 26.67 1.63 17.45
C GLY A 485 27.91 2.37 16.96
N ALA A 486 28.65 2.93 17.90
CA ALA A 486 29.96 3.55 17.66
C ALA A 486 30.97 3.14 18.74
N ILE A 487 32.26 3.29 18.43
CA ILE A 487 33.35 3.01 19.37
C ILE A 487 33.41 4.11 20.44
N GLU A 488 33.19 5.36 20.04
CA GLU A 488 33.22 6.50 20.92
C GLU A 488 31.95 6.58 21.78
N ASN A 489 32.09 7.05 23.02
CA ASN A 489 30.96 7.22 23.93
C ASN A 489 29.97 8.27 23.42
N ALA A 490 28.68 8.04 23.69
CA ALA A 490 27.66 9.07 23.58
C ALA A 490 27.78 10.08 24.74
N GLY A 491 27.12 11.22 24.59
CA GLY A 491 26.90 12.19 25.66
C GLY A 491 26.00 11.63 26.76
N GLN A 492 25.87 12.41 27.84
CA GLN A 492 25.09 12.04 29.01
C GLN A 492 23.56 12.18 28.81
N GLU A 493 23.12 12.74 27.67
CA GLU A 493 21.71 13.01 27.40
C GLU A 493 20.92 11.76 26.98
N GLY A 494 21.61 10.69 26.55
CA GLY A 494 20.98 9.48 26.02
C GLY A 494 20.27 9.72 24.68
N PRO A 495 19.37 8.80 24.25
CA PRO A 495 18.60 8.96 23.02
C PRO A 495 17.58 10.10 23.13
N VAL A 496 17.55 10.98 22.13
CA VAL A 496 16.65 12.13 22.05
C VAL A 496 15.80 12.07 20.79
N ILE A 497 14.48 12.10 20.93
CA ILE A 497 13.56 12.18 19.78
C ILE A 497 13.51 13.63 19.29
N VAL A 498 14.04 13.85 18.09
CA VAL A 498 14.14 15.19 17.46
C VAL A 498 13.06 15.46 16.41
N LYS A 499 12.45 14.39 15.89
CA LYS A 499 11.35 14.48 14.93
C LYS A 499 10.32 13.41 15.22
N GLU A 500 9.06 13.79 15.11
CA GLU A 500 7.91 12.90 15.27
C GLU A 500 6.98 13.06 14.07
N GLY A 501 6.52 11.92 13.52
CA GLY A 501 5.53 11.85 12.45
C GLY A 501 4.46 10.81 12.78
N LEU A 502 3.53 10.57 11.85
CA LEU A 502 2.42 9.65 12.11
C LEU A 502 2.87 8.19 12.30
N PHE A 503 3.85 7.76 11.49
CA PHE A 503 4.32 6.37 11.38
C PHE A 503 5.73 6.14 11.94
N GLY A 504 6.37 7.16 12.49
CA GLY A 504 7.76 7.03 12.92
C GLY A 504 8.35 8.27 13.58
N ILE A 505 9.60 8.12 13.97
CA ILE A 505 10.39 9.11 14.70
C ILE A 505 11.82 9.15 14.20
N HIS A 506 12.51 10.26 14.42
CA HIS A 506 13.96 10.32 14.32
C HIS A 506 14.54 10.44 15.71
N VAL A 507 15.47 9.55 16.04
CA VAL A 507 16.16 9.54 17.33
C VAL A 507 17.62 9.90 17.11
N GLU A 508 18.12 10.87 17.87
CA GLU A 508 19.52 11.25 17.87
C GLU A 508 20.25 10.69 19.11
N LEU A 509 21.47 10.21 18.88
CA LEU A 509 22.49 10.06 19.90
C LEU A 509 23.59 11.07 19.62
N ARG A 510 23.84 11.95 20.58
CA ARG A 510 24.82 13.04 20.48
C ARG A 510 26.06 12.66 21.25
N GLY A 511 27.24 13.06 20.79
CA GLY A 511 28.49 12.91 21.53
C GLY A 511 28.57 13.85 22.75
N PRO A 512 29.66 13.80 23.53
CA PRO A 512 29.90 14.72 24.63
C PRO A 512 29.88 16.19 24.17
N SER A 513 29.53 17.09 25.08
CA SER A 513 29.51 18.53 24.83
C SER A 513 30.86 19.01 24.27
N GLY A 514 30.81 19.83 23.22
CA GLY A 514 32.00 20.30 22.49
C GLY A 514 32.45 19.42 21.32
N THR A 515 31.78 18.27 21.11
CA THR A 515 31.94 17.47 19.88
C THR A 515 30.78 17.73 18.92
N SER A 516 31.01 17.59 17.62
CA SER A 516 29.96 17.60 16.59
C SER A 516 29.41 16.20 16.28
N ARG A 517 29.82 15.19 17.06
CA ARG A 517 29.47 13.78 16.83
C ARG A 517 27.98 13.56 17.02
N LYS A 518 27.33 12.98 16.02
CA LYS A 518 25.89 12.70 16.02
C LYS A 518 25.58 11.42 15.25
N MET A 519 24.67 10.62 15.78
CA MET A 519 24.06 9.49 15.10
C MET A 519 22.56 9.68 15.06
N THR A 520 21.94 9.60 13.88
CA THR A 520 20.49 9.77 13.69
C THR A 520 19.85 8.49 13.19
N PHE A 521 18.84 8.00 13.89
CA PHE A 521 18.10 6.79 13.58
C PHE A 521 16.68 7.15 13.12
N PRO A 522 16.40 7.17 11.80
CA PRO A 522 15.04 7.20 11.30
C PRO A 522 14.37 5.85 11.54
N ILE A 523 13.32 5.84 12.35
CA ILE A 523 12.59 4.63 12.74
C ILE A 523 11.15 4.77 12.30
N TYR A 524 10.74 3.90 11.38
CA TYR A 524 9.41 3.90 10.80
C TYR A 524 8.76 2.52 10.91
N SER A 525 7.45 2.52 11.05
CA SER A 525 6.66 1.30 10.98
C SER A 525 6.83 0.63 9.61
N GLY A 526 7.10 -0.68 9.58
CA GLY A 526 7.24 -1.44 8.34
C GLY A 526 8.59 -1.30 7.62
N MET A 527 9.61 -0.68 8.22
CA MET A 527 10.89 -0.46 7.56
C MET A 527 11.63 -1.78 7.27
N ALA A 528 12.11 -1.96 6.05
CA ALA A 528 12.91 -3.14 5.67
C ALA A 528 14.36 -3.07 6.19
N TYR A 529 14.86 -1.86 6.46
CA TYR A 529 16.23 -1.61 6.93
C TYR A 529 16.20 -0.83 8.23
N VAL A 530 16.96 -1.27 9.22
CA VAL A 530 17.35 -0.42 10.36
C VAL A 530 18.49 0.47 9.89
N SER A 531 18.31 1.79 9.95
CA SER A 531 19.25 2.75 9.38
C SER A 531 19.80 3.69 10.45
N ALA A 532 21.06 4.09 10.30
CA ALA A 532 21.74 5.04 11.17
C ALA A 532 22.59 5.99 10.30
N PHE A 533 22.38 7.29 10.44
CA PHE A 533 23.21 8.32 9.81
C PHE A 533 24.28 8.80 10.79
N TYR A 534 25.55 8.63 10.44
CA TYR A 534 26.70 9.05 11.23
C TYR A 534 27.21 10.39 10.72
N GLU A 535 27.48 11.32 11.63
CA GLU A 535 28.00 12.66 11.34
C GLU A 535 29.00 13.08 12.43
N GLY A 536 29.98 13.90 12.05
CA GLY A 536 30.85 14.59 13.01
C GLY A 536 31.90 13.70 13.69
N GLY A 537 32.20 12.53 13.12
CA GLY A 537 33.38 11.72 13.46
C GLY A 537 33.13 10.62 14.49
N PHE A 538 31.97 9.96 14.43
CA PHE A 538 31.78 8.65 15.06
C PHE A 538 32.38 7.54 14.19
N THR A 539 32.95 6.53 14.82
CA THR A 539 33.48 5.33 14.18
C THR A 539 32.50 4.16 14.40
N PRO A 540 31.86 3.63 13.35
CA PRO A 540 30.83 2.61 13.52
C PRO A 540 31.33 1.34 14.18
N LYS A 541 30.44 0.74 14.99
CA LYS A 541 30.65 -0.56 15.63
C LYS A 541 29.39 -1.41 15.49
N ILE A 542 29.56 -2.62 14.99
CA ILE A 542 28.55 -3.66 14.93
C ILE A 542 28.74 -4.57 16.14
N THR A 543 27.68 -4.73 16.93
CA THR A 543 27.69 -5.63 18.08
C THR A 543 26.75 -6.80 17.87
N SER A 544 26.91 -7.88 18.63
CA SER A 544 25.95 -8.99 18.66
C SER A 544 25.94 -9.62 20.05
N GLN A 545 24.75 -9.88 20.61
CA GLN A 545 24.63 -10.66 21.85
C GLN A 545 24.81 -12.15 21.61
N ARG A 546 24.76 -12.58 20.34
CA ARG A 546 24.86 -13.97 19.88
C ARG A 546 26.24 -14.31 19.32
N ALA A 547 27.31 -13.73 19.86
CA ALA A 547 28.69 -13.87 19.37
C ALA A 547 28.82 -13.62 17.85
N LEU A 548 29.44 -12.49 17.48
CA LEU A 548 29.72 -12.16 16.10
C LEU A 548 30.65 -13.23 15.48
N LEU A 549 30.17 -13.95 14.46
CA LEU A 549 30.94 -15.02 13.80
C LEU A 549 31.68 -14.51 12.57
N GLY A 550 31.07 -13.58 11.83
CA GLY A 550 31.66 -13.04 10.62
C GLY A 550 31.10 -11.67 10.25
N VAL A 551 32.00 -10.82 9.75
CA VAL A 551 31.72 -9.57 9.04
C VAL A 551 32.43 -9.66 7.70
N ASP A 552 31.81 -10.38 6.78
CA ASP A 552 32.46 -10.76 5.52
C ASP A 552 32.20 -9.68 4.47
N PRO A 553 33.25 -9.04 3.91
CA PRO A 553 33.07 -8.11 2.80
C PRO A 553 32.57 -8.88 1.57
N ILE A 554 31.56 -8.34 0.91
CA ILE A 554 30.99 -8.91 -0.33
C ILE A 554 31.48 -8.07 -1.51
N GLN A 555 31.31 -6.75 -1.38
CA GLN A 555 31.77 -5.73 -2.29
C GLN A 555 31.97 -4.42 -1.52
N ASP A 556 32.48 -3.40 -2.19
CA ASP A 556 32.65 -2.06 -1.61
C ASP A 556 31.34 -1.58 -0.99
N GLY A 557 31.40 -1.29 0.32
CA GLY A 557 30.27 -0.77 1.08
C GLY A 557 29.22 -1.81 1.44
N VAL A 558 29.43 -3.11 1.19
CA VAL A 558 28.46 -4.17 1.50
C VAL A 558 29.11 -5.35 2.21
N TRP A 559 28.56 -5.71 3.37
CA TRP A 559 29.02 -6.85 4.18
C TRP A 559 27.89 -7.82 4.49
N ARG A 560 28.27 -9.09 4.61
CA ARG A 560 27.46 -10.15 5.20
C ARG A 560 27.81 -10.27 6.68
N LEU A 561 26.80 -10.19 7.53
CA LEU A 561 26.93 -10.39 8.97
C LEU A 561 26.35 -11.75 9.36
N THR A 562 27.09 -12.51 10.15
CA THR A 562 26.64 -13.78 10.72
C THR A 562 26.93 -13.85 12.22
N ASN A 563 26.01 -14.45 12.96
CA ASN A 563 26.12 -14.68 14.40
C ASN A 563 25.82 -16.14 14.74
N ASN A 564 26.03 -16.56 16.00
CA ASN A 564 25.76 -17.93 16.44
C ASN A 564 24.26 -18.29 16.48
N GLY A 565 23.38 -17.33 16.19
CA GLY A 565 21.95 -17.56 15.97
C GLY A 565 21.63 -18.18 14.62
N GLY A 566 22.62 -18.32 13.73
CA GLY A 566 22.44 -18.91 12.40
C GLY A 566 21.69 -18.00 11.43
N ARG A 567 21.62 -16.70 11.71
CA ARG A 567 20.96 -15.70 10.86
C ARG A 567 21.96 -14.90 10.06
N GLU A 568 21.56 -14.55 8.84
CA GLU A 568 22.30 -13.67 7.95
C GLU A 568 21.65 -12.28 7.92
N PHE A 569 22.49 -11.26 8.03
CA PHE A 569 22.10 -9.88 7.79
C PHE A 569 23.01 -9.24 6.75
N ARG A 570 22.47 -8.29 5.99
CA ARG A 570 23.20 -7.42 5.08
C ARG A 570 23.44 -6.07 5.72
N LEU A 571 24.67 -5.61 5.65
CA LEU A 571 25.09 -4.28 6.10
C LEU A 571 25.55 -3.48 4.89
N TYR A 572 25.02 -2.27 4.74
CA TYR A 572 25.33 -1.35 3.67
C TYR A 572 25.91 -0.07 4.27
N ALA A 573 27.06 0.38 3.77
CA ALA A 573 27.65 1.68 4.09
C ALA A 573 27.59 2.59 2.87
N ILE A 574 26.89 3.71 3.01
CA ILE A 574 26.66 4.70 1.96
C ILE A 574 27.13 6.04 2.51
N LEU A 575 28.11 6.65 1.86
CA LEU A 575 28.66 7.94 2.26
C LEU A 575 27.61 9.04 2.18
N SER A 576 27.83 10.17 2.84
CA SER A 576 26.94 11.34 2.73
C SER A 576 26.84 11.92 1.32
N SER A 577 27.73 11.53 0.40
CA SER A 577 27.61 11.79 -1.05
C SER A 577 26.50 10.99 -1.74
N GLY A 578 26.01 9.91 -1.11
CA GLY A 578 25.06 8.95 -1.69
C GLY A 578 25.72 7.75 -2.38
N GLU A 579 27.05 7.71 -2.46
CA GLU A 579 27.81 6.58 -3.02
C GLU A 579 28.10 5.53 -1.94
N PHE A 580 28.22 4.26 -2.34
CA PHE A 580 28.71 3.22 -1.43
C PHE A 580 30.14 3.52 -0.97
N ALA A 581 30.44 3.18 0.28
CA ALA A 581 31.77 3.30 0.83
C ALA A 581 32.75 2.43 0.03
N ASP A 582 33.91 2.97 -0.34
CA ASP A 582 34.93 2.21 -1.07
C ASP A 582 35.65 1.19 -0.16
N GLY A 583 36.51 0.37 -0.76
CA GLY A 583 37.32 -0.62 -0.06
C GLY A 583 38.26 -0.08 1.04
N THR A 584 38.36 1.25 1.24
CA THR A 584 39.13 1.82 2.36
C THR A 584 38.38 1.80 3.69
N TYR A 585 37.06 1.62 3.67
CA TYR A 585 36.25 1.40 4.87
C TYR A 585 36.16 -0.10 5.13
N GLN A 586 36.69 -0.57 6.26
CA GLN A 586 36.72 -1.99 6.57
C GLN A 586 36.34 -2.22 8.03
N PHE A 587 35.56 -3.26 8.27
CA PHE A 587 35.28 -3.77 9.60
C PHE A 587 36.29 -4.85 9.97
N ASN A 588 36.78 -4.83 11.21
CA ASN A 588 37.56 -5.94 11.76
C ASN A 588 36.64 -7.09 12.23
N SER A 589 37.21 -8.19 12.71
CA SER A 589 36.45 -9.35 13.19
C SER A 589 35.64 -9.06 14.47
N GLN A 590 35.93 -7.96 15.15
CA GLN A 590 35.17 -7.46 16.29
C GLN A 590 34.01 -6.54 15.89
N GLY A 591 33.80 -6.32 14.59
CA GLY A 591 32.75 -5.46 14.07
C GLY A 591 33.05 -3.96 14.19
N GLU A 592 34.31 -3.57 14.37
CA GLU A 592 34.72 -2.17 14.48
C GLU A 592 35.24 -1.66 13.13
N MET A 593 34.72 -0.52 12.67
CA MET A 593 35.20 0.12 11.45
C MET A 593 36.58 0.74 11.69
N ASN A 594 37.44 0.68 10.68
CA ASN A 594 38.83 1.14 10.77
C ASN A 594 39.03 2.66 10.86
N LYS A 595 38.00 3.47 10.61
CA LYS A 595 38.05 4.95 10.67
C LYS A 595 36.66 5.56 10.88
N PRO A 596 36.58 6.85 11.28
CA PRO A 596 35.31 7.56 11.37
C PRO A 596 34.52 7.54 10.06
N PHE A 597 33.20 7.53 10.18
CA PHE A 597 32.27 7.41 9.06
C PHE A 597 31.31 8.61 9.04
N ASP A 598 31.04 9.12 7.84
CA ASP A 598 30.07 10.18 7.58
C ASP A 598 29.13 9.70 6.46
N GLY A 599 27.90 9.33 6.84
CA GLY A 599 26.99 8.65 5.94
C GLY A 599 26.01 7.70 6.62
N TRP A 600 25.27 6.95 5.81
CA TRP A 600 24.29 5.97 6.22
C TRP A 600 24.90 4.57 6.39
N LEU A 601 24.69 3.97 7.55
CA LEU A 601 24.71 2.52 7.69
C LEU A 601 23.29 1.97 7.69
N ARG A 602 23.04 0.93 6.89
CA ARG A 602 21.74 0.26 6.81
C ARG A 602 21.92 -1.23 7.02
N LEU A 603 21.06 -1.79 7.86
CA LEU A 603 21.09 -3.19 8.26
C LEU A 603 19.75 -3.86 7.93
N ALA A 604 19.77 -4.99 7.24
CA ALA A 604 18.57 -5.76 6.92
C ALA A 604 18.79 -7.27 7.13
N GLU A 605 17.75 -7.96 7.60
CA GLU A 605 17.75 -9.43 7.68
C GLU A 605 17.54 -10.04 6.29
N VAL A 606 18.30 -11.09 5.96
CA VAL A 606 18.04 -11.95 4.80
C VAL A 606 17.20 -13.13 5.30
N GLN A 607 15.94 -13.22 4.91
CA GLN A 607 15.05 -14.33 5.33
C GLN A 607 15.15 -15.50 4.36
N VAL A 608 15.24 -15.21 3.06
CA VAL A 608 15.43 -16.19 1.99
C VAL A 608 16.51 -15.72 1.03
N ALA A 609 17.11 -16.65 0.28
CA ALA A 609 18.22 -16.34 -0.61
C ALA A 609 17.89 -15.22 -1.63
N GLY A 610 16.66 -15.19 -2.15
CA GLY A 610 16.20 -14.17 -3.11
C GLY A 610 15.98 -12.76 -2.51
N ASP A 611 16.05 -12.61 -1.19
CA ASP A 611 15.98 -11.27 -0.57
C ASP A 611 17.27 -10.49 -0.85
N VAL A 612 18.39 -11.17 -1.07
CA VAL A 612 19.70 -10.55 -1.24
C VAL A 612 19.68 -9.57 -2.40
N GLU A 613 19.22 -10.00 -3.58
CA GLU A 613 19.20 -9.15 -4.77
C GLU A 613 18.31 -7.93 -4.59
N VAL A 614 17.15 -8.11 -3.95
CA VAL A 614 16.18 -7.03 -3.68
C VAL A 614 16.76 -6.04 -2.67
N LEU A 615 17.35 -6.54 -1.59
CA LEU A 615 17.93 -5.71 -0.55
C LEU A 615 19.12 -4.91 -1.08
N ASP A 616 19.99 -5.53 -1.88
CA ASP A 616 21.14 -4.88 -2.51
C ASP A 616 20.69 -3.80 -3.51
N GLN A 617 19.67 -4.08 -4.33
CA GLN A 617 19.11 -3.13 -5.31
C GLN A 617 18.53 -1.87 -4.64
N HIS A 618 17.88 -2.03 -3.49
CA HIS A 618 17.17 -0.94 -2.81
C HIS A 618 17.95 -0.29 -1.66
N ALA A 619 19.15 -0.79 -1.32
CA ALA A 619 19.99 -0.24 -0.26
C ALA A 619 20.34 1.25 -0.47
N GLY A 620 20.50 1.69 -1.73
CA GLY A 620 20.79 3.08 -2.09
C GLY A 620 19.60 4.05 -1.99
N ALA A 621 18.36 3.54 -1.85
CA ALA A 621 17.18 4.36 -1.66
C ALA A 621 17.13 4.88 -0.20
N CYS A 622 18.01 5.82 0.12
CA CYS A 622 18.00 6.54 1.40
C CYS A 622 16.92 7.62 1.37
N PHE A 623 16.34 7.94 2.54
CA PHE A 623 15.47 9.12 2.68
C PHE A 623 16.30 10.34 2.29
N PRO A 624 16.00 11.03 1.18
CA PRO A 624 16.62 12.32 0.94
C PRO A 624 16.07 13.23 2.03
N GLU A 625 16.89 13.55 3.02
CA GLU A 625 16.73 14.84 3.67
C GLU A 625 16.73 15.86 2.54
N SER A 626 15.66 16.64 2.48
CA SER A 626 15.58 17.83 1.67
C SER A 626 16.74 18.75 2.03
N ARG A 627 17.93 18.52 1.47
CA ARG A 627 18.87 19.59 1.15
C ARG A 627 18.21 20.38 0.05
N VAL A 628 17.29 21.26 0.45
CA VAL A 628 17.07 22.51 -0.27
C VAL A 628 18.41 23.23 -0.16
N GLN A 629 19.32 22.94 -1.09
CA GLN A 629 20.35 23.90 -1.43
C GLN A 629 19.59 25.06 -2.06
N SER A 630 19.34 26.09 -1.24
CA SER A 630 19.02 27.41 -1.75
C SER A 630 20.18 27.87 -2.64
N GLY A 631 19.99 27.73 -3.94
CA GLY A 631 20.71 28.45 -4.99
C GLY A 631 19.76 29.45 -5.62
#